data_AF-A0A0Q6WDG1-F1
#
_entry.id   AF-A0A0Q6WDG1-F1
#
_cell.length_a   1.000
_cell.length_b   1.000
_cell.length_c   1.000
_cell.angle_alpha   90.00
_cell.angle_beta   90.00
_cell.angle_gamma   90.00
#
_symmetry.space_group_name_H-M   'P 1'
#
loop_
_entity.id
_entity.type
_entity.pdbx_description
1 polymer ?
#
loop_
_entity_poly.entity_id
_entity_poly.type
_entity_poly.pdbx_seq_one_letter_code
_entity_poly.pdbx_strand_id
1 'polypeptide(L)'
;MRVSFRDPDGNVEDDGQQVWRRVQAHAATATAELLTSALFAELVRDGLLIGVEEQHSQPDGSLLLRHRRVEMPTYAFEWTPAMLADAARLTLDIQRRAWAAGWTLKDAATSNVLFEGCRPVFCDLLSLQRRQPADPPGWLAYGQFVRHFVLPLLAVAELGRTPRDIFLAHRDGLRAAEIAPFIPWYAHLGLAMWLHVRLPARLERRRIHRDQKASRSGKADGADGTPWLLGNLGRFVDRLESHGRGVSTWSEYTGNRDHYQAAELTAKRHAIEALTAEGKYSHVLDIGANSGEFSLIAARAGSQVLALDDDVNALHDLHRQARQLNLPIQCLHANFARPTPATGWRLAETLGLPQRFAGRFDLVLALAVIHHLTVTERLPTAQLFEVLADCCRDMLLLEFVPREDPRFVELAGPNMGLYQHWDLTFVLGCAEPWFELQDQQQISEHRTLLRLRRRGAHAP
;
A
#
# COMPACT_ATOMS: atom_id res chain seq x y z
N MET A 1 -2.29 -2.18 21.70
CA MET A 1 -3.36 -1.47 20.98
C MET A 1 -4.22 -2.50 20.23
N ARG A 2 -5.55 -2.42 20.28
CA ARG A 2 -6.42 -3.27 19.43
C ARG A 2 -6.39 -2.74 18.00
N VAL A 3 -5.95 -3.58 17.06
CA VAL A 3 -5.74 -3.21 15.65
C VAL A 3 -6.73 -3.90 14.71
N SER A 4 -7.43 -4.96 15.16
CA SER A 4 -8.60 -5.52 14.48
C SER A 4 -9.62 -6.03 15.50
N PHE A 5 -10.90 -5.71 15.32
CA PHE A 5 -11.95 -5.99 16.33
C PHE A 5 -13.36 -6.17 15.76
N ARG A 6 -13.49 -6.26 14.43
CA ARG A 6 -14.81 -6.31 13.76
C ARG A 6 -15.33 -7.73 13.56
N ASP A 7 -14.46 -8.73 13.54
CA ASP A 7 -14.86 -10.13 13.44
C ASP A 7 -15.43 -10.59 14.80
N PRO A 8 -16.68 -11.11 14.88
CA PRO A 8 -17.17 -11.72 16.10
C PRO A 8 -16.32 -12.91 16.58
N ASP A 9 -15.57 -13.57 15.68
CA ASP A 9 -14.75 -14.74 15.99
C ASP A 9 -13.43 -14.39 16.67
N GLY A 10 -12.99 -13.12 16.66
CA GLY A 10 -11.75 -12.73 17.32
C GLY A 10 -11.33 -11.28 17.16
N ASN A 11 -10.21 -10.93 17.78
CA ASN A 11 -9.57 -9.63 17.66
C ASN A 11 -8.04 -9.76 17.62
N VAL A 12 -7.39 -8.72 17.13
CA VAL A 12 -5.92 -8.61 17.06
C VAL A 12 -5.45 -7.42 17.89
N GLU A 13 -4.42 -7.67 18.69
CA GLU A 13 -3.74 -6.70 19.53
C GLU A 13 -2.27 -6.61 19.11
N ASP A 14 -1.77 -5.39 18.97
CA ASP A 14 -0.36 -5.05 18.71
C ASP A 14 0.16 -4.24 19.89
N ASP A 15 1.10 -4.80 20.67
CA ASP A 15 1.72 -4.11 21.81
C ASP A 15 2.98 -3.31 21.43
N GLY A 16 3.31 -3.25 20.14
CA GLY A 16 4.51 -2.62 19.60
C GLY A 16 5.67 -3.59 19.40
N GLN A 17 5.68 -4.74 20.08
CA GLN A 17 6.68 -5.79 19.94
C GLN A 17 6.11 -7.04 19.27
N GLN A 18 4.91 -7.45 19.68
CA GLN A 18 4.26 -8.68 19.29
C GLN A 18 2.84 -8.43 18.78
N VAL A 19 2.42 -9.29 17.85
CA VAL A 19 1.07 -9.28 17.30
C VAL A 19 0.34 -10.52 17.79
N TRP A 20 -0.68 -10.30 18.60
CA TRP A 20 -1.48 -11.35 19.23
C TRP A 20 -2.89 -11.35 18.66
N ARG A 21 -3.37 -12.52 18.25
CA ARG A 21 -4.77 -12.72 17.87
C ARG A 21 -5.46 -13.54 18.95
N ARG A 22 -6.51 -12.97 19.54
CA ARG A 22 -7.42 -13.70 20.42
C ARG A 22 -8.61 -14.22 19.61
N VAL A 23 -8.80 -15.53 19.62
CA VAL A 23 -9.90 -16.25 18.98
C VAL A 23 -10.90 -16.62 20.05
N GLN A 24 -12.17 -16.28 19.85
CA GLN A 24 -13.22 -16.54 20.84
C GLN A 24 -13.49 -18.04 20.99
N ALA A 25 -14.03 -18.43 22.16
CA ALA A 25 -14.26 -19.83 22.51
C ALA A 25 -15.15 -20.58 21.49
N HIS A 26 -16.14 -19.92 20.88
CA HIS A 26 -17.00 -20.55 19.87
C HIS A 26 -16.29 -20.83 18.54
N ALA A 27 -15.21 -20.11 18.23
CA ALA A 27 -14.43 -20.25 17.00
C ALA A 27 -13.12 -21.05 17.21
N ALA A 28 -12.76 -21.36 18.46
CA ALA A 28 -11.52 -22.02 18.83
C ALA A 28 -11.35 -23.38 18.15
N THR A 29 -12.38 -24.25 18.18
CA THR A 29 -12.31 -25.59 17.59
C THR A 29 -12.08 -25.53 16.07
N ALA A 30 -12.87 -24.72 15.35
CA ALA A 30 -12.72 -24.55 13.91
C ALA A 30 -11.33 -23.97 13.54
N THR A 31 -10.81 -23.08 14.37
CA THR A 31 -9.47 -22.51 14.18
C THR A 31 -8.38 -23.55 14.39
N ALA A 32 -8.48 -24.39 15.43
CA ALA A 32 -7.53 -25.47 15.67
C ALA A 32 -7.53 -26.51 14.53
N GLU A 33 -8.70 -26.82 13.96
CA GLU A 33 -8.81 -27.65 12.75
C GLU A 33 -8.11 -27.01 11.55
N LEU A 34 -8.25 -25.69 11.36
CA LEU A 34 -7.56 -24.98 10.29
C LEU A 34 -6.04 -25.03 10.47
N LEU A 35 -5.54 -24.73 11.68
CA LEU A 35 -4.10 -24.69 11.99
C LEU A 35 -3.40 -26.04 11.77
N THR A 36 -4.14 -27.15 11.93
CA THR A 36 -3.63 -28.51 11.71
C THR A 36 -3.89 -29.03 10.28
N SER A 37 -4.53 -28.24 9.42
CA SER A 37 -4.88 -28.64 8.06
C SER A 37 -3.70 -28.55 7.08
N ALA A 38 -3.71 -29.41 6.07
CA ALA A 38 -2.75 -29.36 4.97
C ALA A 38 -2.84 -28.02 4.19
N LEU A 39 -4.05 -27.43 4.09
CA LEU A 39 -4.25 -26.13 3.46
C LEU A 39 -3.46 -25.03 4.19
N PHE A 40 -3.57 -24.96 5.51
CA PHE A 40 -2.85 -23.95 6.29
C PHE A 40 -1.34 -24.08 6.12
N ALA A 41 -0.82 -25.31 6.24
CA ALA A 41 0.60 -25.58 6.03
C ALA A 41 1.07 -25.18 4.61
N GLU A 42 0.27 -25.47 3.58
CA GLU A 42 0.54 -25.08 2.19
C GLU A 42 0.57 -23.55 2.03
N LEU A 43 -0.46 -22.84 2.50
CA LEU A 43 -0.59 -21.39 2.34
C LEU A 43 0.52 -20.63 3.07
N VAL A 44 0.93 -21.08 4.26
CA VAL A 44 2.03 -20.46 5.02
C VAL A 44 3.37 -20.74 4.36
N ARG A 45 3.62 -21.99 3.93
CA ARG A 45 4.87 -22.37 3.23
C ARG A 45 5.05 -21.56 1.95
N ASP A 46 3.98 -21.36 1.20
CA ASP A 46 4.00 -20.62 -0.06
C ASP A 46 3.98 -19.09 0.14
N GLY A 47 3.97 -18.62 1.39
CA GLY A 47 4.00 -17.19 1.74
C GLY A 47 2.69 -16.43 1.46
N LEU A 48 1.58 -17.14 1.26
CA LEU A 48 0.27 -16.55 0.96
C LEU A 48 -0.48 -16.13 2.22
N LEU A 49 -0.28 -16.85 3.33
CA LEU A 49 -0.93 -16.61 4.61
C LEU A 49 0.13 -16.35 5.69
N ILE A 50 -0.18 -15.41 6.60
CA ILE A 50 0.69 -15.11 7.73
C ILE A 50 0.78 -16.31 8.68
N GLY A 51 2.02 -16.65 9.08
CA GLY A 51 2.27 -17.77 9.98
C GLY A 51 1.78 -17.51 11.42
N VAL A 52 1.62 -18.61 12.16
CA VAL A 52 1.42 -18.61 13.61
C VAL A 52 2.69 -19.16 14.25
N GLU A 53 3.31 -18.38 15.12
CA GLU A 53 4.57 -18.71 15.78
C GLU A 53 4.32 -19.43 17.12
N GLU A 54 3.27 -19.03 17.84
CA GLU A 54 2.88 -19.64 19.11
C GLU A 54 1.36 -19.76 19.23
N GLN A 55 0.91 -20.78 19.94
CA GLN A 55 -0.51 -21.04 20.22
C GLN A 55 -0.68 -21.38 21.70
N HIS A 56 -1.59 -20.68 22.36
CA HIS A 56 -1.92 -20.90 23.77
C HIS A 56 -3.43 -21.05 23.96
N SER A 57 -3.85 -22.18 24.51
CA SER A 57 -5.24 -22.38 24.97
C SER A 57 -5.47 -21.64 26.28
N GLN A 58 -6.61 -20.97 26.39
CA GLN A 58 -6.99 -20.21 27.59
C GLN A 58 -8.03 -20.95 28.43
N PRO A 59 -8.11 -20.72 29.76
CA PRO A 59 -9.09 -21.36 30.63
C PRO A 59 -10.56 -21.09 30.28
N ASP A 60 -10.84 -19.98 29.60
CA ASP A 60 -12.17 -19.60 29.12
C ASP A 60 -12.56 -20.27 27.79
N GLY A 61 -11.72 -21.16 27.27
CA GLY A 61 -11.90 -21.85 25.99
C GLY A 61 -11.46 -21.04 24.78
N SER A 62 -10.99 -19.80 24.94
CA SER A 62 -10.42 -19.01 23.85
C SER A 62 -9.02 -19.50 23.45
N LEU A 63 -8.56 -19.12 22.25
CA LEU A 63 -7.17 -19.34 21.81
C LEU A 63 -6.45 -18.02 21.65
N LEU A 64 -5.17 -18.00 22.01
CA LEU A 64 -4.27 -16.88 21.80
C LEU A 64 -3.17 -17.31 20.82
N LEU A 65 -3.08 -16.65 19.68
CA LEU A 65 -2.13 -16.95 18.60
C LEU A 65 -1.13 -15.80 18.45
N ARG A 66 0.16 -16.11 18.51
CA ARG A 66 1.21 -15.14 18.16
C ARG A 66 1.47 -15.21 16.67
N HIS A 67 1.39 -14.08 15.99
CA HIS A 67 1.69 -13.99 14.56
C HIS A 67 3.04 -13.32 14.34
N ARG A 68 3.70 -13.74 13.26
CA ARG A 68 4.85 -13.02 12.71
C ARG A 68 4.43 -11.58 12.38
N ARG A 69 5.26 -10.59 12.74
CA ARG A 69 4.97 -9.17 12.49
C ARG A 69 5.27 -8.79 11.04
N VAL A 70 4.33 -8.09 10.38
CA VAL A 70 4.62 -7.31 9.18
C VAL A 70 5.13 -5.95 9.64
N GLU A 71 6.39 -5.64 9.35
CA GLU A 71 7.04 -4.45 9.92
C GLU A 71 6.34 -3.15 9.52
N MET A 72 5.92 -3.05 8.25
CA MET A 72 5.28 -1.88 7.67
C MET A 72 3.94 -2.22 7.02
N PRO A 73 2.84 -2.19 7.79
CA PRO A 73 1.52 -2.35 7.20
C PRO A 73 1.20 -1.12 6.33
N THR A 74 0.79 -1.36 5.09
CA THR A 74 0.20 -0.37 4.19
C THR A 74 -1.28 -0.64 4.03
N TYR A 75 -2.08 0.41 3.90
CA TYR A 75 -3.53 0.28 3.80
C TYR A 75 -4.01 0.48 2.36
N ALA A 76 -5.23 0.03 2.06
CA ALA A 76 -5.80 0.08 0.70
C ALA A 76 -5.82 1.49 0.06
N PHE A 77 -5.96 2.55 0.88
CA PHE A 77 -5.88 3.94 0.41
C PHE A 77 -4.46 4.43 0.10
N GLU A 78 -3.44 3.61 0.35
CA GLU A 78 -2.01 3.90 0.10
C GLU A 78 -1.44 3.01 -1.00
N TRP A 79 -2.25 2.10 -1.52
CA TRP A 79 -1.83 1.15 -2.53
C TRP A 79 -1.86 1.79 -3.92
N THR A 80 -0.96 1.30 -4.78
CA THR A 80 -1.03 1.53 -6.22
C THR A 80 -2.09 0.62 -6.85
N PRO A 81 -2.53 0.87 -8.09
CA PRO A 81 -3.41 -0.04 -8.81
C PRO A 81 -2.82 -1.46 -8.97
N ALA A 82 -1.49 -1.57 -9.12
CA ALA A 82 -0.83 -2.88 -9.23
C ALA A 82 -0.84 -3.63 -7.90
N MET A 83 -0.61 -2.94 -6.78
CA MET A 83 -0.75 -3.52 -5.44
C MET A 83 -2.18 -4.00 -5.19
N LEU A 84 -3.18 -3.20 -5.56
CA LEU A 84 -4.59 -3.60 -5.42
C LEU A 84 -4.92 -4.84 -6.26
N ALA A 85 -4.40 -4.93 -7.48
CA ALA A 85 -4.54 -6.11 -8.33
C ALA A 85 -3.83 -7.34 -7.74
N ASP A 86 -2.65 -7.18 -7.16
CA ASP A 86 -1.91 -8.26 -6.51
C ASP A 86 -2.62 -8.78 -5.24
N ALA A 87 -3.18 -7.89 -4.44
CA ALA A 87 -4.03 -8.27 -3.30
C ALA A 87 -5.29 -9.04 -3.75
N ALA A 88 -5.89 -8.63 -4.87
CA ALA A 88 -7.02 -9.34 -5.48
C ALA A 88 -6.62 -10.73 -5.98
N ARG A 89 -5.46 -10.86 -6.66
CA ARG A 89 -4.90 -12.14 -7.13
C ARG A 89 -4.63 -13.08 -5.97
N LEU A 90 -4.00 -12.59 -4.89
CA LEU A 90 -3.76 -13.36 -3.68
C LEU A 90 -5.06 -13.90 -3.09
N THR A 91 -6.06 -13.04 -2.92
CA THR A 91 -7.37 -13.43 -2.35
C THR A 91 -8.05 -14.50 -3.20
N LEU A 92 -8.00 -14.38 -4.53
CA LEU A 92 -8.55 -15.39 -5.45
C LEU A 92 -7.75 -16.71 -5.43
N ASP A 93 -6.42 -16.67 -5.29
CA ASP A 93 -5.60 -17.87 -5.20
C ASP A 93 -5.87 -18.64 -3.91
N ILE A 94 -5.93 -17.93 -2.77
CA ILE A 94 -6.33 -18.52 -1.49
C ILE A 94 -7.72 -19.13 -1.58
N GLN A 95 -8.71 -18.40 -2.12
CA GLN A 95 -10.05 -18.94 -2.28
C GLN A 95 -10.07 -20.20 -3.16
N ARG A 96 -9.28 -20.24 -4.24
CA ARG A 96 -9.21 -21.40 -5.14
C ARG A 96 -8.63 -22.62 -4.43
N ARG A 97 -7.53 -22.45 -3.71
CA ARG A 97 -6.87 -23.53 -2.94
C ARG A 97 -7.75 -23.98 -1.78
N ALA A 98 -8.35 -23.04 -1.06
CA ALA A 98 -9.32 -23.32 0.00
C ALA A 98 -10.48 -24.14 -0.53
N TRP A 99 -11.08 -23.73 -1.66
CA TRP A 99 -12.20 -24.43 -2.28
C TRP A 99 -11.87 -25.88 -2.63
N ALA A 100 -10.69 -26.11 -3.22
CA ALA A 100 -10.20 -27.45 -3.54
C ALA A 100 -9.98 -28.33 -2.29
N ALA A 101 -9.58 -27.72 -1.16
CA ALA A 101 -9.34 -28.40 0.11
C ALA A 101 -10.60 -28.54 1.01
N GLY A 102 -11.79 -28.13 0.54
CA GLY A 102 -13.02 -28.17 1.33
C GLY A 102 -13.16 -27.04 2.35
N TRP A 103 -12.52 -25.91 2.08
CA TRP A 103 -12.58 -24.66 2.84
C TRP A 103 -13.14 -23.53 1.96
N THR A 104 -13.48 -22.40 2.57
CA THR A 104 -13.86 -21.18 1.84
C THR A 104 -13.52 -19.95 2.67
N LEU A 105 -13.26 -18.83 1.99
CA LEU A 105 -13.24 -17.50 2.59
C LEU A 105 -14.68 -17.01 2.79
N LYS A 106 -15.02 -16.63 4.04
CA LYS A 106 -16.32 -16.07 4.43
C LYS A 106 -16.43 -14.57 4.08
N ASP A 107 -15.29 -13.89 3.99
CA ASP A 107 -15.15 -12.48 3.65
C ASP A 107 -13.89 -12.25 2.78
N ALA A 108 -13.82 -11.10 2.09
CA ALA A 108 -12.79 -10.75 1.11
C ALA A 108 -12.49 -9.25 1.15
N ALA A 109 -12.30 -8.70 2.34
CA ALA A 109 -11.95 -7.29 2.52
C ALA A 109 -10.49 -7.03 2.16
N THR A 110 -10.20 -5.81 1.69
CA THR A 110 -8.81 -5.34 1.48
C THR A 110 -8.01 -5.29 2.79
N SER A 111 -8.68 -5.13 3.94
CA SER A 111 -8.04 -5.17 5.27
C SER A 111 -7.43 -6.54 5.63
N ASN A 112 -7.75 -7.59 4.87
CA ASN A 112 -7.23 -8.94 5.11
C ASN A 112 -5.87 -9.16 4.44
N VAL A 113 -5.38 -8.18 3.68
CA VAL A 113 -4.12 -8.26 2.95
C VAL A 113 -3.19 -7.15 3.46
N LEU A 114 -1.96 -7.53 3.76
CA LEU A 114 -0.84 -6.63 4.02
C LEU A 114 0.24 -6.86 2.96
N PHE A 115 1.31 -6.06 3.01
CA PHE A 115 2.43 -6.18 2.08
C PHE A 115 3.76 -6.31 2.81
N GLU A 116 4.64 -7.14 2.25
CA GLU A 116 6.04 -7.26 2.62
C GLU A 116 6.90 -7.00 1.39
N GLY A 117 7.47 -5.80 1.31
CA GLY A 117 7.99 -5.30 0.05
C GLY A 117 6.88 -5.25 -1.00
N CYS A 118 7.11 -5.91 -2.13
CA CYS A 118 6.16 -6.03 -3.23
C CYS A 118 5.19 -7.23 -3.09
N ARG A 119 5.36 -8.09 -2.08
CA ARG A 119 4.57 -9.32 -1.93
C ARG A 119 3.34 -9.08 -1.06
N PRO A 120 2.11 -9.32 -1.56
CA PRO A 120 0.93 -9.32 -0.71
C PRO A 120 0.93 -10.57 0.18
N VAL A 121 0.50 -10.44 1.43
CA VAL A 121 0.31 -11.55 2.37
C VAL A 121 -1.05 -11.44 3.05
N PHE A 122 -1.78 -12.55 3.14
CA PHE A 122 -3.09 -12.58 3.78
C PHE A 122 -2.91 -12.70 5.28
N CYS A 123 -3.51 -11.81 6.05
CA CYS A 123 -3.32 -11.73 7.50
C CYS A 123 -4.52 -12.22 8.30
N ASP A 124 -5.72 -12.31 7.71
CA ASP A 124 -6.94 -12.65 8.44
C ASP A 124 -7.30 -14.13 8.43
N LEU A 125 -6.65 -14.89 9.30
CA LEU A 125 -6.85 -16.34 9.42
C LEU A 125 -8.31 -16.74 9.68
N LEU A 126 -9.07 -15.92 10.42
CA LEU A 126 -10.44 -16.22 10.80
C LEU A 126 -11.45 -16.07 9.65
N SER A 127 -11.03 -15.51 8.51
CA SER A 127 -11.85 -15.50 7.30
C SER A 127 -11.98 -16.89 6.66
N LEU A 128 -11.09 -17.84 6.96
CA LEU A 128 -11.14 -19.21 6.44
C LEU A 128 -12.05 -20.09 7.32
N GLN A 129 -13.04 -20.73 6.69
CA GLN A 129 -13.95 -21.65 7.36
C GLN A 129 -14.13 -22.94 6.56
N ARG A 130 -14.49 -24.01 7.27
CA ARG A 130 -14.80 -25.29 6.65
C ARG A 130 -16.06 -25.15 5.79
N ARG A 131 -16.02 -25.65 4.57
CA ARG A 131 -17.21 -25.70 3.69
C ARG A 131 -18.15 -26.79 4.19
N GLN A 132 -19.42 -26.45 4.36
CA GLN A 132 -20.45 -27.41 4.75
C GLN A 132 -21.07 -28.06 3.50
N PRO A 133 -21.46 -29.35 3.55
CA PRO A 133 -22.12 -30.02 2.43
C PRO A 133 -23.41 -29.35 1.96
N ALA A 134 -24.06 -28.59 2.85
CA ALA A 134 -25.29 -27.85 2.54
C ALA A 134 -25.03 -26.45 1.95
N ASP A 135 -23.77 -26.00 1.88
CA ASP A 135 -23.45 -24.69 1.33
C ASP A 135 -23.81 -24.64 -0.16
N PRO A 136 -24.50 -23.59 -0.62
CA PRO A 136 -24.84 -23.45 -2.03
C PRO A 136 -23.55 -23.27 -2.87
N PRO A 137 -23.56 -23.71 -4.15
CA PRO A 137 -22.47 -23.40 -5.06
C PRO A 137 -22.32 -21.89 -5.22
N GLY A 138 -21.08 -21.42 -5.33
CA GLY A 138 -20.71 -20.02 -5.37
C GLY A 138 -19.74 -19.65 -4.25
N TRP A 139 -19.43 -18.36 -4.16
CA TRP A 139 -18.53 -17.84 -3.14
C TRP A 139 -19.25 -16.79 -2.29
N LEU A 140 -19.37 -17.04 -0.99
CA LEU A 140 -20.09 -16.16 -0.06
C LEU A 140 -19.55 -14.72 -0.11
N ALA A 141 -18.22 -14.57 -0.13
CA ALA A 141 -17.56 -13.26 -0.16
C ALA A 141 -17.51 -12.62 -1.55
N TYR A 142 -18.09 -13.23 -2.59
CA TYR A 142 -18.07 -12.73 -3.97
C TYR A 142 -18.47 -11.25 -4.07
N GLY A 143 -19.58 -10.88 -3.43
CA GLY A 143 -20.06 -9.49 -3.47
C GLY A 143 -19.06 -8.52 -2.84
N GLN A 144 -18.42 -8.91 -1.73
CA GLN A 144 -17.40 -8.09 -1.08
C GLN A 144 -16.14 -7.99 -1.94
N PHE A 145 -15.68 -9.10 -2.53
CA PHE A 145 -14.54 -9.09 -3.45
C PHE A 145 -14.76 -8.12 -4.61
N VAL A 146 -15.95 -8.12 -5.21
CA VAL A 146 -16.30 -7.17 -6.27
C VAL A 146 -16.21 -5.72 -5.77
N ARG A 147 -16.77 -5.43 -4.59
CA ARG A 147 -16.76 -4.08 -4.00
C ARG A 147 -15.36 -3.58 -3.62
N HIS A 148 -14.50 -4.47 -3.16
CA HIS A 148 -13.17 -4.15 -2.65
C HIS A 148 -12.06 -4.22 -3.70
N PHE A 149 -12.23 -4.97 -4.79
CA PHE A 149 -11.17 -5.12 -5.80
C PHE A 149 -11.63 -4.76 -7.21
N VAL A 150 -12.70 -5.39 -7.70
CA VAL A 150 -13.14 -5.23 -9.10
C VAL A 150 -13.63 -3.81 -9.39
N LEU A 151 -14.55 -3.29 -8.58
CA LEU A 151 -15.11 -1.95 -8.78
C LEU A 151 -14.07 -0.85 -8.58
N PRO A 152 -13.18 -0.91 -7.58
CA PRO A 152 -12.09 0.05 -7.46
C PRO A 152 -11.10 0.01 -8.62
N LEU A 153 -10.66 -1.18 -9.08
CA LEU A 153 -9.80 -1.30 -10.26
C LEU A 153 -10.48 -0.76 -11.52
N LEU A 154 -11.79 -0.97 -11.67
CA LEU A 154 -12.56 -0.39 -12.78
C LEU A 154 -12.65 1.13 -12.69
N ALA A 155 -12.85 1.69 -11.49
CA ALA A 155 -12.87 3.14 -11.29
C ALA A 155 -11.50 3.77 -11.58
N VAL A 156 -10.40 3.08 -11.25
CA VAL A 156 -9.06 3.49 -11.66
C VAL A 156 -8.94 3.48 -13.18
N ALA A 157 -9.31 2.37 -13.82
CA ALA A 157 -9.07 2.17 -15.25
C ALA A 157 -9.88 3.11 -16.15
N GLU A 158 -11.13 3.40 -15.77
CA GLU A 158 -12.08 4.12 -16.63
C GLU A 158 -12.42 5.54 -16.15
N LEU A 159 -12.22 5.85 -14.85
CA LEU A 159 -12.62 7.12 -14.25
C LEU A 159 -11.43 7.95 -13.72
N GLY A 160 -10.20 7.47 -13.88
CA GLY A 160 -8.99 8.19 -13.44
C GLY A 160 -8.92 8.40 -11.92
N ARG A 161 -9.59 7.54 -11.14
CA ARG A 161 -9.53 7.56 -9.67
C ARG A 161 -8.29 6.84 -9.18
N THR A 162 -7.91 7.08 -7.94
CA THR A 162 -6.87 6.31 -7.24
C THR A 162 -7.48 5.46 -6.11
N PRO A 163 -6.79 4.42 -5.64
CA PRO A 163 -7.20 3.71 -4.42
C PRO A 163 -7.35 4.65 -3.21
N ARG A 164 -6.54 5.72 -3.15
CA ARG A 164 -6.64 6.78 -2.12
C ARG A 164 -8.00 7.48 -2.13
N ASP A 165 -8.44 7.96 -3.28
CA ASP A 165 -9.75 8.64 -3.45
C ASP A 165 -10.91 7.74 -3.00
N ILE A 166 -10.77 6.45 -3.28
CA ILE A 166 -11.82 5.46 -3.06
C ILE A 166 -11.87 5.06 -1.58
N PHE A 167 -10.77 4.55 -1.02
CA PHE A 167 -10.80 3.90 0.30
C PHE A 167 -10.78 4.87 1.47
N LEU A 168 -10.37 6.14 1.29
CA LEU A 168 -10.58 7.17 2.32
C LEU A 168 -12.06 7.51 2.48
N ALA A 169 -12.84 7.50 1.39
CA ALA A 169 -14.26 7.80 1.40
C ALA A 169 -15.15 6.55 1.60
N HIS A 170 -14.73 5.39 1.09
CA HIS A 170 -15.49 4.15 1.03
C HIS A 170 -14.70 2.98 1.63
N ARG A 171 -14.59 2.93 2.96
CA ARG A 171 -13.89 1.84 3.68
C ARG A 171 -14.34 0.45 3.24
N ASP A 172 -15.65 0.26 3.07
CA ASP A 172 -16.27 -1.02 2.67
C ASP A 172 -16.35 -1.20 1.14
N GLY A 173 -15.52 -0.48 0.38
CA GLY A 173 -15.48 -0.52 -1.07
C GLY A 173 -16.67 0.15 -1.75
N LEU A 174 -16.63 0.16 -3.08
CA LEU A 174 -17.62 0.81 -3.94
C LEU A 174 -18.83 -0.07 -4.19
N ARG A 175 -19.99 0.51 -4.50
CA ARG A 175 -21.18 -0.22 -4.95
C ARG A 175 -21.29 -0.17 -6.47
N ALA A 176 -21.83 -1.23 -7.07
CA ALA A 176 -21.93 -1.33 -8.52
C ALA A 176 -22.83 -0.21 -9.09
N ALA A 177 -23.92 0.13 -8.39
CA ALA A 177 -24.84 1.18 -8.80
C ALA A 177 -24.22 2.60 -8.79
N GLU A 178 -23.16 2.83 -8.00
CA GLU A 178 -22.46 4.11 -7.88
C GLU A 178 -21.57 4.37 -9.10
N ILE A 179 -20.85 3.35 -9.58
CA ILE A 179 -19.88 3.55 -10.67
C ILE A 179 -20.41 3.16 -12.04
N ALA A 180 -21.26 2.13 -12.15
CA ALA A 180 -21.73 1.62 -13.43
C ALA A 180 -22.33 2.67 -14.39
N PRO A 181 -23.09 3.70 -13.97
CA PRO A 181 -23.60 4.72 -14.90
C PRO A 181 -22.51 5.64 -15.49
N PHE A 182 -21.34 5.73 -14.87
CA PHE A 182 -20.22 6.54 -15.37
C PHE A 182 -19.28 5.77 -16.30
N ILE A 183 -19.39 4.44 -16.34
CA ILE A 183 -18.57 3.61 -17.22
C ILE A 183 -19.14 3.61 -18.64
N PRO A 184 -18.35 3.97 -19.66
CA PRO A 184 -18.82 3.94 -21.04
C PRO A 184 -19.39 2.57 -21.42
N TRP A 185 -20.49 2.55 -22.18
CA TRP A 185 -21.15 1.29 -22.50
C TRP A 185 -20.29 0.35 -23.36
N TYR A 186 -19.29 0.89 -24.07
CA TYR A 186 -18.31 0.14 -24.87
C TYR A 186 -17.05 -0.27 -24.08
N ALA A 187 -16.84 0.28 -22.88
CA ALA A 187 -15.70 -0.10 -22.04
C ALA A 187 -15.87 -1.53 -21.52
N HIS A 188 -14.78 -2.31 -21.62
CA HIS A 188 -14.69 -3.70 -21.18
C HIS A 188 -15.88 -4.59 -21.60
N LEU A 189 -16.41 -4.42 -22.82
CA LEU A 189 -17.50 -5.24 -23.34
C LEU A 189 -17.18 -6.75 -23.15
N GLY A 190 -18.15 -7.47 -22.59
CA GLY A 190 -18.02 -8.91 -22.37
C GLY A 190 -18.74 -9.41 -21.13
N LEU A 191 -18.68 -10.74 -20.96
CA LEU A 191 -19.39 -11.46 -19.90
C LEU A 191 -19.00 -10.98 -18.50
N ALA A 192 -17.72 -10.74 -18.25
CA ALA A 192 -17.24 -10.30 -16.93
C ALA A 192 -17.81 -8.94 -16.51
N MET A 193 -17.79 -7.94 -17.39
CA MET A 193 -18.37 -6.61 -17.12
C MET A 193 -19.89 -6.69 -16.92
N TRP A 194 -20.56 -7.52 -17.72
CA TRP A 194 -21.99 -7.72 -17.55
C TRP A 194 -22.32 -8.39 -16.20
N LEU A 195 -21.63 -9.49 -15.87
CA LEU A 195 -21.89 -10.33 -14.71
C LEU A 195 -21.50 -9.65 -13.38
N HIS A 196 -20.35 -8.99 -13.34
CA HIS A 196 -19.77 -8.47 -12.09
C HIS A 196 -20.14 -7.02 -11.82
N VAL A 197 -20.57 -6.25 -12.82
CA VAL A 197 -20.80 -4.81 -12.68
C VAL A 197 -22.23 -4.44 -13.07
N ARG A 198 -22.62 -4.66 -14.34
CA ARG A 198 -23.90 -4.15 -14.86
C ARG A 198 -25.12 -4.87 -14.28
N LEU A 199 -25.07 -6.19 -14.15
CA LEU A 199 -26.16 -6.97 -13.58
C LEU A 199 -26.35 -6.63 -12.09
N PRO A 200 -25.31 -6.66 -11.23
CA PRO A 200 -25.41 -6.18 -9.85
C PRO A 200 -25.96 -4.76 -9.73
N ALA A 201 -25.46 -3.81 -10.52
CA ALA A 201 -25.95 -2.42 -10.51
C ALA A 201 -27.46 -2.32 -10.79
N ARG A 202 -27.98 -3.12 -11.75
CA ARG A 202 -29.42 -3.17 -12.05
C ARG A 202 -30.24 -3.78 -10.91
N LEU A 203 -29.72 -4.83 -10.26
CA LEU A 203 -30.38 -5.48 -9.13
C LEU A 203 -30.40 -4.59 -7.87
N GLU A 204 -29.30 -3.89 -7.60
CA GLU A 204 -29.19 -2.92 -6.49
C GLU A 204 -30.22 -1.80 -6.64
N ARG A 205 -30.33 -1.20 -7.84
CA ARG A 205 -31.34 -0.16 -8.11
C ARG A 205 -32.77 -0.66 -7.91
N ARG A 206 -33.06 -1.91 -8.28
CA ARG A 206 -34.39 -2.51 -8.10
C ARG A 206 -34.71 -2.83 -6.64
N ARG A 207 -33.71 -3.18 -5.83
CA ARG A 207 -33.87 -3.44 -4.39
C ARG A 207 -34.06 -2.16 -3.57
N ILE A 208 -33.48 -1.04 -3.98
CA ILE A 208 -33.79 0.27 -3.38
C ILE A 208 -35.29 0.62 -3.53
N HIS A 209 -35.96 0.10 -4.56
CA HIS A 209 -37.38 0.35 -4.84
C HIS A 209 -38.35 -0.74 -4.35
N ARG A 210 -37.88 -1.80 -3.67
CA ARG A 210 -38.75 -2.88 -3.19
C ARG A 210 -38.31 -3.36 -1.81
N ASP A 211 -39.17 -3.17 -0.82
CA ASP A 211 -38.98 -3.72 0.53
C ASP A 211 -38.71 -5.23 0.48
N GLN A 212 -37.74 -5.62 1.31
CA GLN A 212 -37.07 -6.91 1.28
C GLN A 212 -38.03 -8.06 1.57
N LYS A 213 -38.33 -8.88 0.57
CA LYS A 213 -38.63 -10.31 0.78
C LYS A 213 -37.37 -11.09 0.42
N ALA A 214 -36.78 -11.71 1.43
CA ALA A 214 -35.68 -12.66 1.28
C ALA A 214 -36.08 -13.76 0.30
N SER A 215 -35.38 -13.85 -0.83
CA SER A 215 -35.59 -14.94 -1.78
C SER A 215 -34.86 -16.19 -1.27
N ARG A 216 -35.65 -17.25 -1.08
CA ARG A 216 -35.24 -18.60 -0.70
C ARG A 216 -34.14 -19.15 -1.62
N SER A 217 -33.21 -19.88 -1.01
CA SER A 217 -32.20 -20.72 -1.66
C SER A 217 -32.87 -21.75 -2.58
N GLY A 218 -32.60 -21.67 -3.89
CA GLY A 218 -32.88 -22.78 -4.79
C GLY A 218 -31.87 -23.91 -4.53
N LYS A 219 -32.36 -25.16 -4.45
CA LYS A 219 -31.49 -26.34 -4.52
C LYS A 219 -30.79 -26.32 -5.88
N ALA A 220 -29.47 -26.29 -5.88
CA ALA A 220 -28.68 -26.36 -7.09
C ALA A 220 -28.23 -27.81 -7.31
N ASP A 221 -28.96 -28.55 -8.15
CA ASP A 221 -28.55 -29.85 -8.71
C ASP A 221 -27.53 -29.69 -9.88
N GLY A 222 -26.82 -28.56 -9.93
CA GLY A 222 -25.89 -28.23 -11.01
C GLY A 222 -24.43 -28.49 -10.62
N ALA A 223 -23.58 -28.71 -11.64
CA ALA A 223 -22.13 -28.74 -11.45
C ALA A 223 -21.64 -27.44 -10.77
N ASP A 224 -20.69 -27.58 -9.85
CA ASP A 224 -20.14 -26.46 -9.09
C ASP A 224 -19.41 -25.46 -10.01
N GLY A 225 -20.06 -24.33 -10.28
CA GLY A 225 -19.53 -23.26 -11.14
C GLY A 225 -18.49 -22.35 -10.48
N THR A 226 -18.16 -22.59 -9.20
CA THR A 226 -17.25 -21.73 -8.42
C THR A 226 -15.85 -21.64 -9.03
N PRO A 227 -15.20 -22.72 -9.48
CA PRO A 227 -13.89 -22.63 -10.13
C PRO A 227 -13.90 -21.75 -11.38
N TRP A 228 -14.96 -21.83 -12.19
CA TRP A 228 -15.12 -20.98 -13.37
C TRP A 228 -15.29 -19.51 -12.98
N LEU A 229 -16.12 -19.22 -11.96
CA LEU A 229 -16.33 -17.87 -11.43
C LEU A 229 -15.01 -17.23 -10.99
N LEU A 230 -14.21 -17.96 -10.19
CA LEU A 230 -12.91 -17.49 -9.70
C LEU A 230 -11.94 -17.23 -10.86
N GLY A 231 -11.90 -18.13 -11.85
CA GLY A 231 -11.10 -17.94 -13.06
C GLY A 231 -11.55 -16.74 -13.90
N ASN A 232 -12.85 -16.49 -13.98
CA ASN A 232 -13.40 -15.34 -14.69
C ASN A 232 -13.07 -14.01 -13.99
N LEU A 233 -13.15 -13.98 -12.65
CA LEU A 233 -12.75 -12.83 -11.84
C LEU A 233 -11.26 -12.53 -12.00
N GLY A 234 -10.40 -13.54 -11.93
CA GLY A 234 -8.95 -13.38 -12.10
C GLY A 234 -8.60 -12.73 -13.44
N ARG A 235 -9.13 -13.29 -14.55
CA ARG A 235 -8.94 -12.69 -15.88
C ARG A 235 -9.50 -11.27 -16.00
N PHE A 236 -10.54 -10.94 -15.23
CA PHE A 236 -11.08 -9.59 -15.24
C PHE A 236 -10.17 -8.62 -14.48
N VAL A 237 -9.67 -9.00 -13.31
CA VAL A 237 -8.67 -8.24 -12.55
C VAL A 237 -7.43 -7.96 -13.40
N ASP A 238 -6.88 -8.99 -14.05
CA ASP A 238 -5.68 -8.85 -14.90
C ASP A 238 -5.90 -7.85 -16.04
N ARG A 239 -7.07 -7.90 -16.68
CA ARG A 239 -7.44 -6.97 -17.74
C ARG A 239 -7.65 -5.55 -17.24
N LEU A 240 -8.21 -5.36 -16.04
CA LEU A 240 -8.42 -4.03 -15.47
C LEU A 240 -7.07 -3.37 -15.10
N GLU A 241 -6.14 -4.13 -14.53
CA GLU A 241 -4.78 -3.64 -14.27
C GLU A 241 -4.09 -3.25 -15.59
N SER A 242 -4.19 -4.08 -16.63
CA SER A 242 -3.46 -3.85 -17.88
C SER A 242 -4.01 -2.72 -18.76
N HIS A 243 -5.28 -2.33 -18.60
CA HIS A 243 -5.96 -1.34 -19.46
C HIS A 243 -6.17 0.02 -18.77
N GLY A 244 -5.46 0.31 -17.68
CA GLY A 244 -5.59 1.57 -16.96
C GLY A 244 -5.27 2.80 -17.81
N ARG A 245 -6.29 3.38 -18.46
CA ARG A 245 -6.15 4.56 -19.34
C ARG A 245 -5.68 5.81 -18.59
N GLY A 246 -5.86 5.86 -17.27
CA GLY A 246 -5.39 6.95 -16.41
C GLY A 246 -3.90 6.89 -16.04
N VAL A 247 -3.25 5.74 -16.25
CA VAL A 247 -1.85 5.53 -15.84
C VAL A 247 -0.87 5.99 -16.92
N SER A 248 -1.25 5.84 -18.19
CA SER A 248 -0.39 6.17 -19.33
C SER A 248 -0.32 7.66 -19.66
N THR A 249 -1.34 8.47 -19.37
CA THR A 249 -1.36 9.89 -19.80
C THR A 249 -0.37 10.76 -19.03
N TRP A 250 0.04 10.35 -17.81
CA TRP A 250 1.14 10.99 -17.07
C TRP A 250 2.50 10.33 -17.33
N SER A 251 2.53 9.11 -17.89
CA SER A 251 3.79 8.48 -18.35
C SER A 251 4.43 9.21 -19.54
N GLU A 252 3.67 10.02 -20.29
CA GLU A 252 4.27 10.93 -21.27
C GLU A 252 5.04 12.10 -20.61
N TYR A 253 4.73 12.43 -19.35
CA TYR A 253 5.50 13.42 -18.58
C TYR A 253 6.86 12.86 -18.09
N THR A 254 6.94 11.55 -17.78
CA THR A 254 8.23 10.88 -17.53
C THR A 254 9.03 10.63 -18.82
N GLY A 255 8.42 10.87 -20.00
CA GLY A 255 9.08 10.92 -21.30
C GLY A 255 9.84 12.21 -21.58
N ASN A 256 9.60 13.29 -20.82
CA ASN A 256 10.35 14.55 -20.93
C ASN A 256 11.62 14.52 -20.06
N ARG A 257 12.49 13.53 -20.30
CA ARG A 257 13.79 13.35 -19.62
C ARG A 257 14.87 14.38 -20.02
N ASP A 258 14.51 15.43 -20.75
CA ASP A 258 15.46 16.41 -21.31
C ASP A 258 16.01 17.42 -20.29
N HIS A 259 15.70 17.27 -18.99
CA HIS A 259 16.16 18.21 -17.95
C HIS A 259 17.17 17.64 -16.94
N TYR A 260 17.50 16.34 -16.97
CA TYR A 260 18.60 15.82 -16.15
C TYR A 260 19.87 15.73 -16.98
N GLN A 261 20.87 16.55 -16.62
CA GLN A 261 22.22 16.34 -17.15
C GLN A 261 22.70 14.97 -16.66
N ALA A 262 23.15 14.09 -17.58
CA ALA A 262 23.56 12.72 -17.26
C ALA A 262 24.61 12.64 -16.12
N ALA A 263 25.40 13.71 -15.95
CA ALA A 263 26.35 13.88 -14.86
C ALA A 263 25.69 13.94 -13.46
N GLU A 264 24.57 14.67 -13.31
CA GLU A 264 23.84 14.77 -12.03
C GLU A 264 23.32 13.40 -11.59
N LEU A 265 22.68 12.69 -12.50
CA LEU A 265 22.16 11.34 -12.24
C LEU A 265 23.30 10.39 -11.85
N THR A 266 24.42 10.46 -12.56
CA THR A 266 25.60 9.62 -12.26
C THR A 266 26.16 9.93 -10.87
N ALA A 267 26.26 11.21 -10.49
CA ALA A 267 26.75 11.60 -9.17
C ALA A 267 25.81 11.11 -8.05
N LYS A 268 24.48 11.24 -8.23
CA LYS A 268 23.48 10.74 -7.26
C LYS A 268 23.54 9.22 -7.12
N ARG A 269 23.63 8.48 -8.23
CA ARG A 269 23.79 7.02 -8.23
C ARG A 269 25.02 6.64 -7.40
N HIS A 270 26.16 7.24 -7.70
CA HIS A 270 27.41 6.95 -6.98
C HIS A 270 27.32 7.28 -5.49
N ALA A 271 26.68 8.40 -5.11
CA ALA A 271 26.50 8.76 -3.71
C ALA A 271 25.62 7.73 -2.95
N ILE A 272 24.54 7.26 -3.57
CA ILE A 272 23.67 6.25 -2.96
C ILE A 272 24.35 4.88 -2.92
N GLU A 273 25.03 4.49 -3.99
CA GLU A 273 25.85 3.26 -4.03
C GLU A 273 26.90 3.28 -2.94
N ALA A 274 27.63 4.39 -2.76
CA ALA A 274 28.64 4.53 -1.71
C ALA A 274 28.03 4.50 -0.30
N LEU A 275 26.83 5.06 -0.10
CA LEU A 275 26.14 5.02 1.19
C LEU A 275 25.58 3.64 1.53
N THR A 276 25.02 2.96 0.53
CA THR A 276 24.35 1.66 0.70
C THR A 276 25.32 0.49 0.53
N ALA A 277 26.55 0.75 0.08
CA ALA A 277 27.64 -0.21 0.07
C ALA A 277 27.79 -0.89 1.43
N GLU A 278 28.15 -2.17 1.40
CA GLU A 278 28.39 -3.00 2.59
C GLU A 278 27.14 -3.25 3.46
N GLY A 279 25.94 -2.88 3.00
CA GLY A 279 24.69 -3.21 3.67
C GLY A 279 24.48 -2.47 4.99
N LYS A 280 25.13 -1.31 5.17
CA LYS A 280 25.08 -0.53 6.42
C LYS A 280 23.65 -0.15 6.82
N TYR A 281 22.81 0.23 5.85
CA TYR A 281 21.46 0.72 6.09
C TYR A 281 20.42 -0.35 5.75
N SER A 282 19.70 -0.84 6.76
CA SER A 282 18.73 -1.93 6.59
C SER A 282 17.37 -1.40 6.12
N HIS A 283 16.92 -0.27 6.67
CA HIS A 283 15.63 0.35 6.33
C HIS A 283 15.83 1.72 5.69
N VAL A 284 15.39 1.85 4.44
CA VAL A 284 15.52 3.08 3.64
C VAL A 284 14.14 3.65 3.33
N LEU A 285 13.96 4.94 3.56
CA LEU A 285 12.80 5.70 3.08
C LEU A 285 13.23 6.56 1.89
N ASP A 286 12.57 6.41 0.75
CA ASP A 286 12.76 7.25 -0.44
C ASP A 286 11.56 8.18 -0.59
N ILE A 287 11.73 9.47 -0.27
CA ILE A 287 10.68 10.49 -0.32
C ILE A 287 10.73 11.19 -1.67
N GLY A 288 9.63 11.12 -2.43
CA GLY A 288 9.59 11.60 -3.81
C GLY A 288 10.31 10.65 -4.75
N ALA A 289 10.07 9.34 -4.56
CA ALA A 289 10.79 8.27 -5.26
C ALA A 289 10.68 8.36 -6.79
N ASN A 290 9.64 9.02 -7.32
CA ASN A 290 9.38 9.17 -8.74
C ASN A 290 9.42 7.80 -9.43
N SER A 291 10.23 7.62 -10.48
CA SER A 291 10.42 6.32 -11.15
C SER A 291 11.11 5.23 -10.31
N GLY A 292 11.57 5.55 -9.10
CA GLY A 292 12.17 4.62 -8.15
C GLY A 292 13.60 4.19 -8.47
N GLU A 293 14.32 4.94 -9.31
CA GLU A 293 15.69 4.61 -9.68
C GLU A 293 16.62 4.43 -8.47
N PHE A 294 16.51 5.33 -7.50
CA PHE A 294 17.30 5.31 -6.27
C PHE A 294 16.83 4.24 -5.29
N SER A 295 15.51 4.05 -5.19
CA SER A 295 14.91 2.90 -4.50
C SER A 295 15.46 1.56 -5.01
N LEU A 296 15.62 1.40 -6.32
CA LEU A 296 16.18 0.17 -6.92
C LEU A 296 17.65 -0.04 -6.56
N ILE A 297 18.46 1.02 -6.49
CA ILE A 297 19.87 0.95 -6.10
C ILE A 297 19.99 0.49 -4.65
N ALA A 298 19.28 1.15 -3.73
CA ALA A 298 19.29 0.77 -2.33
C ALA A 298 18.80 -0.67 -2.09
N ALA A 299 17.72 -1.07 -2.78
CA ALA A 299 17.19 -2.43 -2.68
C ALA A 299 18.16 -3.49 -3.20
N ARG A 300 18.91 -3.21 -4.28
CA ARG A 300 19.94 -4.12 -4.81
C ARG A 300 21.16 -4.24 -3.90
N ALA A 301 21.46 -3.18 -3.13
CA ALA A 301 22.50 -3.21 -2.10
C ALA A 301 22.08 -3.99 -0.84
N GLY A 302 20.81 -4.45 -0.76
CA GLY A 302 20.31 -5.29 0.32
C GLY A 302 19.36 -4.60 1.30
N SER A 303 19.07 -3.31 1.11
CA SER A 303 18.16 -2.56 1.98
C SER A 303 16.69 -2.93 1.72
N GLN A 304 15.86 -2.92 2.76
CA GLN A 304 14.41 -2.84 2.63
C GLN A 304 14.01 -1.39 2.38
N VAL A 305 13.33 -1.13 1.27
CA VAL A 305 13.02 0.23 0.82
C VAL A 305 11.52 0.49 0.89
N LEU A 306 11.14 1.60 1.50
CA LEU A 306 9.81 2.19 1.35
C LEU A 306 9.89 3.37 0.39
N ALA A 307 9.30 3.22 -0.79
CA ALA A 307 9.24 4.25 -1.82
C ALA A 307 7.92 5.03 -1.70
N LEU A 308 8.01 6.30 -1.30
CA LEU A 308 6.87 7.19 -1.10
C LEU A 308 6.79 8.21 -2.24
N ASP A 309 5.62 8.32 -2.86
CA ASP A 309 5.34 9.36 -3.85
C ASP A 309 3.83 9.68 -3.91
N ASP A 310 3.49 10.87 -4.41
CA ASP A 310 2.11 11.29 -4.71
C ASP A 310 1.73 10.92 -6.16
N ASP A 311 2.71 10.67 -7.05
CA ASP A 311 2.47 10.13 -8.38
C ASP A 311 2.24 8.61 -8.33
N VAL A 312 0.95 8.24 -8.31
CA VAL A 312 0.49 6.85 -8.31
C VAL A 312 0.98 6.05 -9.52
N ASN A 313 1.27 6.70 -10.65
CA ASN A 313 1.65 6.01 -11.89
C ASN A 313 3.11 5.60 -11.86
N ALA A 314 3.98 6.50 -11.40
CA ALA A 314 5.38 6.18 -11.18
C ALA A 314 5.52 5.02 -10.16
N LEU A 315 4.75 5.06 -9.07
CA LEU A 315 4.70 3.96 -8.09
C LEU A 315 4.08 2.67 -8.64
N HIS A 316 3.09 2.75 -9.52
CA HIS A 316 2.50 1.57 -10.18
C HIS A 316 3.57 0.81 -10.98
N ASP A 317 4.36 1.52 -11.78
CA ASP A 317 5.43 0.93 -12.58
C ASP A 317 6.58 0.44 -11.70
N LEU A 318 6.97 1.20 -10.68
CA LEU A 318 7.98 0.78 -9.70
C LEU A 318 7.57 -0.51 -8.99
N HIS A 319 6.32 -0.64 -8.54
CA HIS A 319 5.82 -1.86 -7.90
C HIS A 319 5.90 -3.05 -8.85
N ARG A 320 5.50 -2.88 -10.11
CA ARG A 320 5.58 -3.94 -11.13
C ARG A 320 7.02 -4.37 -11.37
N GLN A 321 7.95 -3.40 -11.47
CA GLN A 321 9.37 -3.66 -11.66
C GLN A 321 9.99 -4.35 -10.44
N ALA A 322 9.72 -3.86 -9.23
CA ALA A 322 10.18 -4.44 -7.98
C ALA A 322 9.69 -5.89 -7.84
N ARG A 323 8.42 -6.16 -8.17
CA ARG A 323 7.85 -7.51 -8.18
C ARG A 323 8.55 -8.43 -9.18
N GLN A 324 8.78 -7.96 -10.41
CA GLN A 324 9.49 -8.75 -11.44
C GLN A 324 10.93 -9.07 -11.06
N LEU A 325 11.62 -8.11 -10.44
CA LEU A 325 13.00 -8.27 -9.98
C LEU A 325 13.10 -8.92 -8.59
N ASN A 326 11.97 -9.20 -7.94
CA ASN A 326 11.89 -9.70 -6.57
C ASN A 326 12.71 -8.85 -5.57
N LEU A 327 12.62 -7.54 -5.70
CA LEU A 327 13.31 -6.59 -4.82
C LEU A 327 12.44 -6.23 -3.61
N PRO A 328 13.05 -5.98 -2.43
CA PRO A 328 12.37 -5.61 -1.19
C PRO A 328 11.94 -4.12 -1.19
N ILE A 329 11.23 -3.70 -2.23
CA ILE A 329 10.68 -2.34 -2.35
C ILE A 329 9.18 -2.41 -2.08
N GLN A 330 8.73 -1.66 -1.08
CA GLN A 330 7.32 -1.41 -0.82
C GLN A 330 6.97 -0.02 -1.33
N CYS A 331 6.01 0.07 -2.25
CA CYS A 331 5.50 1.35 -2.71
C CYS A 331 4.41 1.88 -1.76
N LEU A 332 4.37 3.19 -1.57
CA LEU A 332 3.38 3.88 -0.76
C LEU A 332 2.90 5.14 -1.48
N HIS A 333 1.67 5.09 -1.99
CA HIS A 333 1.01 6.25 -2.59
C HIS A 333 0.48 7.16 -1.47
N ALA A 334 1.27 8.16 -1.12
CA ALA A 334 0.98 9.11 -0.06
C ALA A 334 1.69 10.44 -0.31
N ASN A 335 1.08 11.52 0.17
CA ASN A 335 1.70 12.84 0.13
C ASN A 335 2.43 13.10 1.44
N PHE A 336 3.74 13.36 1.40
CA PHE A 336 4.54 13.59 2.62
C PHE A 336 4.12 14.86 3.38
N ALA A 337 3.71 15.92 2.68
CA ALA A 337 3.20 17.14 3.30
C ALA A 337 1.78 16.99 3.86
N ARG A 338 1.02 16.03 3.35
CA ARG A 338 -0.35 15.71 3.77
C ARG A 338 -0.45 14.22 4.11
N PRO A 339 0.24 13.79 5.19
CA PRO A 339 0.39 12.38 5.51
C PRO A 339 -0.97 11.72 5.71
N THR A 340 -1.06 10.43 5.39
CA THR A 340 -2.31 9.68 5.61
C THR A 340 -2.68 9.72 7.10
N PRO A 341 -3.90 10.18 7.45
CA PRO A 341 -4.30 10.29 8.84
C PRO A 341 -4.62 8.91 9.42
N ALA A 342 -4.73 8.84 10.74
CA ALA A 342 -5.40 7.70 11.36
C ALA A 342 -6.88 7.69 10.95
N THR A 343 -7.42 6.53 10.56
CA THR A 343 -8.82 6.41 10.09
C THR A 343 -9.60 5.31 10.81
N GLY A 344 -10.89 5.21 10.49
CA GLY A 344 -11.82 4.22 11.04
C GLY A 344 -12.37 4.60 12.41
N TRP A 345 -12.88 3.61 13.14
CA TRP A 345 -13.57 3.85 14.41
C TRP A 345 -12.66 4.60 15.40
N ARG A 346 -13.17 5.71 15.96
CA ARG A 346 -12.44 6.60 16.89
C ARG A 346 -11.11 7.14 16.35
N LEU A 347 -10.91 7.17 15.03
CA LEU A 347 -9.64 7.57 14.40
C LEU A 347 -8.43 6.78 14.94
N ALA A 348 -8.66 5.50 15.25
CA ALA A 348 -7.67 4.63 15.86
C ALA A 348 -7.72 3.20 15.32
N GLU A 349 -8.51 2.94 14.27
CA GLU A 349 -8.60 1.60 13.66
C GLU A 349 -7.41 1.34 12.73
N THR A 350 -6.96 2.37 12.02
CA THR A 350 -5.70 2.35 11.27
C THR A 350 -4.77 3.45 11.78
N LEU A 351 -3.48 3.16 11.84
CA LEU A 351 -2.46 4.13 12.25
C LEU A 351 -2.16 5.13 11.13
N GLY A 352 -2.00 6.40 11.48
CA GLY A 352 -1.53 7.41 10.55
C GLY A 352 -0.07 7.18 10.13
N LEU A 353 0.34 7.86 9.06
CA LEU A 353 1.71 7.76 8.56
C LEU A 353 2.77 8.21 9.58
N PRO A 354 2.63 9.33 10.30
CA PRO A 354 3.64 9.80 11.24
C PRO A 354 3.89 8.77 12.36
N GLN A 355 2.82 8.15 12.89
CA GLN A 355 2.95 7.11 13.91
C GLN A 355 3.69 5.86 13.38
N ARG A 356 3.55 5.53 12.10
CA ARG A 356 4.23 4.37 11.50
C ARG A 356 5.69 4.66 11.16
N PHE A 357 6.03 5.92 10.87
CA PHE A 357 7.35 6.33 10.40
C PHE A 357 8.32 6.67 11.54
N ALA A 358 7.81 7.03 12.71
CA ALA A 358 8.61 7.44 13.86
C ALA A 358 9.76 6.46 14.17
N GLY A 359 11.00 6.94 14.12
CA GLY A 359 12.22 6.22 14.47
C GLY A 359 12.50 4.97 13.63
N ARG A 360 12.02 4.90 12.38
CA ARG A 360 12.00 3.65 11.63
C ARG A 360 13.11 3.49 10.58
N PHE A 361 13.63 4.56 10.00
CA PHE A 361 14.49 4.44 8.83
C PHE A 361 15.93 4.79 9.17
N ASP A 362 16.87 3.92 8.83
CA ASP A 362 18.29 4.17 9.04
C ASP A 362 18.81 5.23 8.06
N LEU A 363 18.25 5.24 6.86
CA LEU A 363 18.56 6.19 5.80
C LEU A 363 17.27 6.77 5.22
N VAL A 364 17.20 8.10 5.15
CA VAL A 364 16.15 8.82 4.43
C VAL A 364 16.78 9.47 3.19
N LEU A 365 16.17 9.27 2.03
CA LEU A 365 16.50 9.93 0.78
C LEU A 365 15.46 11.03 0.53
N ALA A 366 15.93 12.26 0.39
CA ALA A 366 15.12 13.43 0.05
C ALA A 366 15.75 14.13 -1.15
N LEU A 367 15.67 13.50 -2.32
CA LEU A 367 16.38 13.95 -3.51
C LEU A 367 15.52 14.91 -4.33
N ALA A 368 15.87 16.19 -4.32
CA ALA A 368 15.19 17.28 -5.01
C ALA A 368 13.71 17.39 -4.63
N VAL A 369 13.35 17.07 -3.39
CA VAL A 369 11.95 17.10 -2.92
C VAL A 369 11.65 18.24 -1.95
N ILE A 370 12.62 18.69 -1.15
CA ILE A 370 12.34 19.67 -0.09
C ILE A 370 11.85 21.02 -0.62
N HIS A 371 12.32 21.45 -1.79
CA HIS A 371 11.87 22.69 -2.41
C HIS A 371 10.43 22.59 -2.91
N HIS A 372 9.97 21.42 -3.36
CA HIS A 372 8.54 21.18 -3.65
C HIS A 372 7.69 21.32 -2.38
N LEU A 373 8.15 20.75 -1.26
CA LEU A 373 7.44 20.81 0.03
C LEU A 373 7.37 22.25 0.59
N THR A 374 8.46 23.01 0.48
CA THR A 374 8.49 24.40 0.96
C THR A 374 7.78 25.37 0.01
N VAL A 375 7.87 25.17 -1.31
CA VAL A 375 7.30 26.12 -2.29
C VAL A 375 5.83 25.81 -2.57
N THR A 376 5.53 24.57 -2.94
CA THR A 376 4.17 24.15 -3.34
C THR A 376 3.26 23.97 -2.13
N GLU A 377 3.72 23.24 -1.11
CA GLU A 377 2.92 22.93 0.09
C GLU A 377 3.09 23.98 1.19
N ARG A 378 4.01 24.95 1.01
CA ARG A 378 4.27 26.07 1.95
C ARG A 378 4.63 25.61 3.36
N LEU A 379 5.29 24.46 3.47
CA LEU A 379 5.75 23.96 4.76
C LEU A 379 6.90 24.83 5.30
N PRO A 380 6.87 25.20 6.60
CA PRO A 380 8.03 25.82 7.25
C PRO A 380 9.23 24.87 7.22
N THR A 381 10.34 25.31 6.62
CA THR A 381 11.54 24.46 6.41
C THR A 381 12.10 23.89 7.71
N ALA A 382 12.07 24.65 8.82
CA ALA A 382 12.51 24.16 10.12
C ALA A 382 11.65 22.99 10.63
N GLN A 383 10.32 23.06 10.48
CA GLN A 383 9.41 21.96 10.85
C GLN A 383 9.55 20.77 9.89
N LEU A 384 9.87 21.01 8.62
CA LEU A 384 10.16 19.92 7.69
C LEU A 384 11.37 19.10 8.16
N PHE A 385 12.44 19.73 8.65
CA PHE A 385 13.59 19.02 9.21
C PHE A 385 13.26 18.29 10.51
N GLU A 386 12.39 18.83 11.36
CA GLU A 386 11.84 18.12 12.53
C GLU A 386 11.13 16.82 12.11
N VAL A 387 10.23 16.87 11.12
CA VAL A 387 9.53 15.68 10.62
C VAL A 387 10.48 14.66 9.96
N LEU A 388 11.48 15.13 9.21
CA LEU A 388 12.52 14.25 8.65
C LEU A 388 13.36 13.59 9.77
N ALA A 389 13.61 14.32 10.86
CA ALA A 389 14.34 13.83 12.02
C ALA A 389 13.53 12.83 12.85
N ASP A 390 12.21 12.97 12.88
CA ASP A 390 11.30 12.04 13.55
C ASP A 390 11.29 10.66 12.89
N CYS A 391 11.44 10.58 11.56
CA CYS A 391 11.46 9.31 10.85
C CYS A 391 12.86 8.71 10.64
N CYS A 392 13.92 9.51 10.77
CA CYS A 392 15.31 9.15 10.51
C CYS A 392 16.08 8.73 11.78
N ARG A 393 16.77 7.59 11.73
CA ARG A 393 17.61 7.04 12.81
C ARG A 393 19.09 7.42 12.70
N ASP A 394 19.67 7.41 11.49
CA ASP A 394 21.13 7.65 11.32
C ASP A 394 21.43 8.70 10.25
N MET A 395 20.91 8.56 9.03
CA MET A 395 21.38 9.36 7.89
C MET A 395 20.26 9.95 7.04
N LEU A 396 20.39 11.22 6.67
CA LEU A 396 19.60 11.87 5.63
C LEU A 396 20.51 12.22 4.46
N LEU A 397 20.21 11.68 3.27
CA LEU A 397 20.78 12.16 2.02
C LEU A 397 19.80 13.15 1.39
N LEU A 398 20.21 14.41 1.34
CA LEU A 398 19.40 15.52 0.87
C LEU A 398 20.01 16.12 -0.38
N GLU A 399 19.22 16.34 -1.43
CA GLU A 399 19.63 17.19 -2.55
C GLU A 399 19.00 18.57 -2.41
N PHE A 400 19.87 19.56 -2.22
CA PHE A 400 19.50 20.96 -2.20
C PHE A 400 19.42 21.52 -3.62
N VAL A 401 18.30 22.18 -3.90
CA VAL A 401 18.01 22.88 -5.15
C VAL A 401 17.89 24.38 -4.83
N PRO A 402 18.82 25.21 -5.33
CA PRO A 402 18.81 26.64 -5.04
C PRO A 402 17.76 27.37 -5.87
N ARG A 403 17.57 28.66 -5.60
CA ARG A 403 16.54 29.48 -6.26
C ARG A 403 16.80 29.75 -7.74
N GLU A 404 18.07 29.67 -8.15
CA GLU A 404 18.52 29.87 -9.52
C GLU A 404 18.19 28.67 -10.41
N ASP A 405 17.89 27.51 -9.81
CA ASP A 405 17.55 26.30 -10.54
C ASP A 405 16.25 26.49 -11.35
N PRO A 406 16.21 26.11 -12.65
CA PRO A 406 15.02 26.26 -13.48
C PRO A 406 13.76 25.65 -12.85
N ARG A 407 13.90 24.52 -12.14
CA ARG A 407 12.77 23.84 -11.49
C ARG A 407 12.24 24.63 -10.30
N PHE A 408 13.14 25.27 -9.54
CA PHE A 408 12.73 26.14 -8.44
C PHE A 408 11.97 27.36 -8.97
N VAL A 409 12.50 28.00 -10.03
CA VAL A 409 11.87 29.15 -10.68
C VAL A 409 10.48 28.80 -11.21
N GLU A 410 10.34 27.64 -11.85
CA GLU A 410 9.05 27.15 -12.36
C GLU A 410 8.03 26.97 -11.24
N LEU A 411 8.42 26.33 -10.12
CA LEU A 411 7.53 26.05 -9.00
C LEU A 411 7.13 27.32 -8.24
N ALA A 412 8.07 28.23 -8.01
CA ALA A 412 7.81 29.46 -7.26
C ALA A 412 7.03 30.46 -8.12
N GLY A 413 7.32 30.52 -9.43
CA GLY A 413 6.66 31.39 -10.40
C GLY A 413 6.51 32.83 -9.88
N PRO A 414 5.29 33.39 -9.78
CA PRO A 414 5.08 34.76 -9.32
C PRO A 414 5.46 34.97 -7.84
N ASN A 415 5.60 33.90 -7.06
CA ASN A 415 5.92 33.95 -5.63
C ASN A 415 7.42 33.93 -5.34
N MET A 416 8.30 34.03 -6.33
CA MET A 416 9.77 34.04 -6.15
C MET A 416 10.24 35.02 -5.06
N GLY A 417 9.59 36.18 -4.94
CA GLY A 417 9.90 37.17 -3.91
C GLY A 417 9.73 36.69 -2.46
N LEU A 418 8.92 35.66 -2.20
CA LEU A 418 8.74 35.09 -0.86
C LEU A 418 9.95 34.27 -0.40
N TYR A 419 10.77 33.79 -1.33
CA TYR A 419 11.86 32.84 -1.07
C TYR A 419 13.24 33.50 -1.17
N GLN A 420 13.32 34.82 -0.90
CA GLN A 420 14.60 35.57 -0.88
C GLN A 420 15.61 35.09 0.16
N HIS A 421 15.16 34.32 1.16
CA HIS A 421 15.98 33.69 2.19
C HIS A 421 16.40 32.25 1.82
N TRP A 422 15.88 31.68 0.73
CA TRP A 422 16.17 30.31 0.33
C TRP A 422 17.56 30.18 -0.28
N ASP A 423 18.54 29.80 0.54
CA ASP A 423 19.89 29.45 0.14
C ASP A 423 20.39 28.26 0.99
N LEU A 424 21.59 27.78 0.66
CA LEU A 424 22.17 26.62 1.35
C LEU A 424 22.40 26.90 2.85
N THR A 425 22.80 28.13 3.21
CA THR A 425 23.06 28.53 4.59
C THR A 425 21.79 28.46 5.42
N PHE A 426 20.68 28.97 4.90
CA PHE A 426 19.37 28.90 5.54
C PHE A 426 18.90 27.46 5.73
N VAL A 427 19.04 26.61 4.69
CA VAL A 427 18.63 25.20 4.77
C VAL A 427 19.46 24.45 5.79
N LEU A 428 20.78 24.64 5.82
CA LEU A 428 21.66 24.04 6.82
C LEU A 428 21.35 24.54 8.24
N GLY A 429 21.06 25.83 8.41
CA GLY A 429 20.64 26.39 9.70
C GLY A 429 19.31 25.80 10.19
N CYS A 430 18.37 25.49 9.28
CA CYS A 430 17.13 24.80 9.62
C CYS A 430 17.36 23.31 9.97
N ALA A 431 18.37 22.68 9.37
CA ALA A 431 18.72 21.28 9.62
C ALA A 431 19.55 21.08 10.91
N GLU A 432 20.36 22.08 11.28
CA GLU A 432 21.36 22.01 12.36
C GLU A 432 20.82 21.47 13.69
N PRO A 433 19.63 21.85 14.20
CA PRO A 433 19.13 21.33 15.48
C PRO A 433 18.97 19.81 15.48
N TRP A 434 18.73 19.23 14.31
CA TRP A 434 18.35 17.83 14.16
C TRP A 434 19.45 16.97 13.54
N PHE A 435 20.28 17.58 12.70
CA PHE A 435 21.30 16.90 11.90
C PHE A 435 22.66 17.61 11.95
N GLU A 436 23.71 16.82 11.78
CA GLU A 436 25.09 17.26 11.63
C GLU A 436 25.55 17.03 10.18
N LEU A 437 26.09 18.06 9.52
CA LEU A 437 26.64 17.94 8.18
C LEU A 437 27.94 17.12 8.20
N GLN A 438 27.93 15.98 7.51
CA GLN A 438 29.09 15.09 7.39
C GLN A 438 29.84 15.27 6.08
N ASP A 439 29.13 15.59 5.00
CA ASP A 439 29.71 15.77 3.68
C ASP A 439 28.80 16.63 2.80
N GLN A 440 29.43 17.35 1.88
CA GLN A 440 28.77 18.21 0.90
C GLN A 440 29.44 18.01 -0.46
N GLN A 441 28.65 17.62 -1.46
CA GLN A 441 29.11 17.38 -2.81
C GLN A 441 28.29 18.19 -3.80
N GLN A 442 28.93 19.09 -4.55
CA GLN A 442 28.29 19.75 -5.69
C GLN A 442 28.12 18.75 -6.83
N ILE A 443 26.89 18.61 -7.35
CA ILE A 443 26.55 17.64 -8.40
C ILE A 443 26.20 18.27 -9.75
N SER A 444 25.95 19.59 -9.76
CA SER A 444 25.87 20.40 -10.97
C SER A 444 26.19 21.86 -10.69
N GLU A 445 26.01 22.72 -11.70
CA GLU A 445 26.19 24.17 -11.57
C GLU A 445 25.40 24.74 -10.37
N HIS A 446 24.21 24.20 -10.10
CA HIS A 446 23.31 24.73 -9.07
C HIS A 446 23.09 23.76 -7.90
N ARG A 447 23.10 22.44 -8.13
CA ARG A 447 22.61 21.48 -7.13
C ARG A 447 23.70 20.89 -6.26
N THR A 448 23.37 20.64 -5.00
CA THR A 448 24.29 20.12 -3.99
C THR A 448 23.67 18.92 -3.26
N LEU A 449 24.42 17.83 -3.15
CA LEU A 449 24.11 16.72 -2.25
C LEU A 449 24.70 16.98 -0.86
N LEU A 450 23.91 16.72 0.15
CA LEU A 450 24.23 16.90 1.56
C LEU A 450 24.03 15.58 2.27
N ARG A 451 25.07 15.13 2.97
CA ARG A 451 25.01 13.98 3.86
C ARG A 451 24.89 14.48 5.30
N LEU A 452 23.71 14.27 5.88
CA LEU A 452 23.30 14.83 7.16
C LEU A 452 23.11 13.68 8.16
N ARG A 453 23.95 13.59 9.19
CA ARG A 453 23.83 12.57 10.24
C ARG A 453 22.84 13.02 11.30
N ARG A 454 21.93 12.15 11.72
CA ARG A 454 20.98 12.41 12.80
C ARG A 454 21.75 12.66 14.10
N ARG A 455 21.52 13.81 14.73
CA ARG A 455 21.99 14.04 16.09
C ARG A 455 21.23 13.09 17.03
N GLY A 456 21.91 12.48 18.00
CA GLY A 456 21.24 11.67 19.01
C GLY A 456 20.12 12.48 19.68
N ALA A 457 19.10 11.80 20.21
CA ALA A 457 17.93 12.42 20.84
C ALA A 457 18.27 13.15 22.16
N HIS A 458 19.16 14.14 22.09
CA HIS A 458 19.49 15.11 23.12
C HIS A 458 19.99 16.39 22.42
N ALA A 459 19.08 17.34 22.21
CA ALA A 459 19.24 18.76 22.45
C ALA A 459 18.22 19.59 21.64
N PRO A 460 17.68 20.70 22.19
CA PRO A 460 17.24 20.99 23.55
C PRO A 460 15.73 20.77 23.75
#